data_AF-A0A2P2I5T3-F1
#
_entry.id   AF-A0A2P2I5T3-F1
#
_cell.length_a   1.000
_cell.length_b   1.000
_cell.length_c   1.000
_cell.angle_alpha   90.00
_cell.angle_beta   90.00
_cell.angle_gamma   90.00
#
_symmetry.space_group_name_H-M   'P 1'
#
loop_
_entity.id
_entity.type
_entity.pdbx_description
1 polymer ?
#
loop_
_entity_poly.entity_id
_entity_poly.type
_entity_poly.pdbx_seq_one_letter_code
_entity_poly.pdbx_strand_id
1 'polypeptide(L)'
;LRTSGVAVRSHTLKLPPSLGQKKVKAIEHLLTELNIDHNPMPLEDVCGSFNDLRSELVTMYELRIVLHNYVFELQSLKHQYETLRPTQSLAIPAVLNATSSNNGGSGEESPSKTRAFSDMLDNVASTPSTPNRKRKAALEQSNILKKIKART
;
A
#
# COMPACT_ATOMS: atom_id res chain seq x y z
N LEU A 1 25.76 17.31 23.07
CA LEU A 1 26.02 17.64 21.64
C LEU A 1 25.37 16.67 20.63
N ARG A 2 24.36 15.84 21.00
CA ARG A 2 23.72 14.88 20.07
C ARG A 2 22.30 15.26 19.60
N THR A 3 21.89 16.50 19.82
CA THR A 3 20.52 16.98 19.54
C THR A 3 20.39 17.72 18.20
N SER A 4 21.49 18.25 17.65
CA SER A 4 21.46 19.11 16.45
C SER A 4 21.06 18.33 15.19
N GLY A 5 21.65 17.16 14.92
CA GLY A 5 21.32 16.37 13.73
C GLY A 5 19.89 15.79 13.71
N VAL A 6 19.31 15.54 14.89
CA VAL A 6 17.90 15.11 15.00
C VAL A 6 16.95 16.27 14.70
N ALA A 7 17.26 17.48 15.18
CA ALA A 7 16.49 18.69 14.90
C ALA A 7 16.58 19.12 13.43
N VAL A 8 17.75 18.99 12.80
CA VAL A 8 17.92 19.27 11.36
C VAL A 8 17.04 18.33 10.54
N ARG A 9 17.10 17.02 10.80
CA ARG A 9 16.26 16.04 10.08
C ARG A 9 14.77 16.23 10.29
N SER A 10 14.32 16.51 11.51
CA SER A 10 12.89 16.76 11.75
C SER A 10 12.41 18.06 11.09
N HIS A 11 13.29 19.03 10.91
CA HIS A 11 12.98 20.28 10.21
C HIS A 11 12.95 20.12 8.68
N THR A 12 13.89 19.35 8.12
CA THR A 12 14.07 19.23 6.67
C THR A 12 13.28 18.08 6.05
N LEU A 13 13.08 16.96 6.75
CA LEU A 13 12.36 15.80 6.21
C LEU A 13 10.84 15.97 6.33
N LYS A 14 10.21 16.60 5.34
CA LYS A 14 8.76 16.83 5.33
C LYS A 14 8.12 16.20 4.10
N LEU A 15 7.23 15.23 4.36
CA LEU A 15 6.26 14.77 3.37
C LEU A 15 4.98 15.63 3.49
N PRO A 16 4.21 15.81 2.40
CA PRO A 16 2.94 16.52 2.48
C PRO A 16 2.02 15.89 3.53
N PRO A 17 1.38 16.69 4.40
CA PRO A 17 0.51 16.16 5.47
C PRO A 17 -0.76 15.49 4.94
N SER A 18 -1.09 15.70 3.66
CA SER A 18 -2.17 15.01 2.94
C SER A 18 -1.88 13.52 2.66
N LEU A 19 -0.65 13.06 2.88
CA LEU A 19 -0.24 11.70 2.63
C LEU A 19 -0.68 10.76 3.76
N GLY A 20 -1.66 9.89 3.49
CA GLY A 20 -2.15 8.93 4.48
C GLY A 20 -1.11 7.86 4.88
N GLN A 21 -1.25 7.29 6.08
CA GLN A 21 -0.31 6.31 6.67
C GLN A 21 0.02 5.13 5.74
N LYS A 22 -0.95 4.65 4.95
CA LYS A 22 -0.73 3.56 3.99
C LYS A 22 0.30 3.91 2.92
N LYS A 23 0.21 5.13 2.37
CA LYS A 23 1.15 5.63 1.34
C LYS A 23 2.54 5.82 1.93
N VAL A 24 2.63 6.35 3.15
CA VAL A 24 3.91 6.47 3.87
C VAL A 24 4.59 5.11 4.03
N LYS A 25 3.84 4.08 4.46
CA LYS A 25 4.38 2.71 4.61
C LYS A 25 4.79 2.08 3.27
N ALA A 26 4.07 2.36 2.19
CA ALA A 26 4.45 1.91 0.86
C ALA A 26 5.78 2.53 0.40
N ILE A 27 6.01 3.80 0.69
CA ILE A 27 7.27 4.49 0.37
C ILE A 27 8.42 3.93 1.20
N GLU A 28 8.23 3.72 2.50
CA GLU A 28 9.22 3.06 3.36
C GLU A 28 9.61 1.68 2.80
N HIS A 29 8.63 0.91 2.31
CA HIS A 29 8.91 -0.38 1.68
C HIS A 29 9.70 -0.25 0.38
N LEU A 30 9.32 0.69 -0.50
CA LEU A 30 10.04 0.97 -1.75
C LEU A 30 11.49 1.41 -1.49
N LEU A 31 11.72 2.24 -0.47
CA LEU A 31 13.07 2.64 -0.06
C LEU A 31 13.90 1.42 0.39
N THR A 32 13.29 0.49 1.12
CA THR A 32 13.94 -0.77 1.50
C THR A 32 14.26 -1.64 0.28
N GLU A 33 13.35 -1.75 -0.70
CA GLU A 33 13.62 -2.48 -1.96
C GLU A 33 14.79 -1.87 -2.75
N LEU A 34 14.92 -0.55 -2.71
CA LEU A 34 16.03 0.19 -3.34
C LEU A 34 17.32 0.17 -2.50
N ASN A 35 17.33 -0.49 -1.34
CA ASN A 35 18.45 -0.50 -0.37
C ASN A 35 18.86 0.91 0.09
N ILE A 36 17.91 1.82 0.23
CA ILE A 36 18.13 3.20 0.69
C ILE A 36 17.78 3.30 2.17
N ASP A 37 18.68 3.84 2.98
CA ASP A 37 18.43 4.10 4.40
C ASP A 37 17.33 5.16 4.58
N HIS A 38 16.43 4.90 5.52
CA HIS A 38 15.29 5.77 5.84
C HIS A 38 15.73 6.99 6.63
N ASN A 39 16.93 6.96 7.21
CA ASN A 39 17.51 8.03 8.00
C ASN A 39 18.71 8.65 7.28
N PRO A 40 18.48 9.56 6.31
CA PRO A 40 19.56 10.19 5.58
C PRO A 40 20.52 10.94 6.53
N MET A 41 21.75 11.13 6.06
CA MET A 41 22.74 11.97 6.74
C MET A 41 22.12 13.37 7.00
N PRO A 42 22.33 13.98 8.20
CA PRO A 42 21.75 15.28 8.54
C PRO A 42 22.51 16.43 7.86
N LEU A 43 22.66 16.35 6.55
CA LEU A 43 23.21 17.37 5.66
C LEU A 43 22.05 17.90 4.81
N GLU A 44 21.93 19.23 4.73
CA GLU A 44 20.78 19.90 4.12
C GLU A 44 20.49 19.42 2.68
N ASP A 45 21.53 19.35 1.84
CA ASP A 45 21.42 18.90 0.44
C ASP A 45 20.96 17.44 0.32
N VAL A 46 21.41 16.58 1.24
CA VAL A 46 21.05 15.15 1.28
C VAL A 46 19.59 14.99 1.74
N CYS A 47 19.17 15.77 2.74
CA CYS A 47 17.77 15.78 3.17
C CYS A 47 16.84 16.31 2.08
N GLY A 48 17.26 17.33 1.31
CA GLY A 48 16.54 17.84 0.15
C GLY A 48 16.35 16.77 -0.91
N SER A 49 17.46 16.18 -1.38
CA SER A 49 17.45 15.10 -2.38
C SER A 49 16.60 13.90 -1.95
N PHE A 50 16.63 13.54 -0.67
CA PHE A 50 15.81 12.47 -0.12
C PHE A 50 14.31 12.81 -0.10
N ASN A 51 13.93 14.07 0.11
CA ASN A 51 12.54 14.50 0.00
C ASN A 51 12.04 14.46 -1.44
N ASP A 52 12.87 14.87 -2.39
CA ASP A 52 12.54 14.84 -3.81
C ASP A 52 12.31 13.39 -4.25
N LEU A 53 13.23 12.48 -3.91
CA LEU A 53 13.06 11.05 -4.13
C LEU A 53 11.76 10.52 -3.51
N ARG A 54 11.46 10.84 -2.25
CA ARG A 54 10.21 10.37 -1.62
C ARG A 54 8.97 10.93 -2.31
N SER A 55 9.03 12.15 -2.85
CA SER A 55 7.94 12.76 -3.61
C SER A 55 7.75 12.05 -4.96
N GLU A 56 8.83 11.72 -5.65
CA GLU A 56 8.79 10.90 -6.88
C GLU A 56 8.20 9.52 -6.61
N LEU A 57 8.60 8.86 -5.51
CA LEU A 57 8.05 7.56 -5.11
C LEU A 57 6.54 7.64 -4.82
N VAL A 58 6.03 8.75 -4.27
CA VAL A 58 4.59 8.98 -4.12
C VAL A 58 3.91 8.97 -5.49
N THR A 59 4.43 9.75 -6.45
CA THR A 59 3.84 9.85 -7.79
C THR A 59 3.87 8.51 -8.52
N MET A 60 4.99 7.79 -8.45
CA MET A 60 5.12 6.45 -9.02
C MET A 60 4.09 5.49 -8.40
N TYR A 61 3.91 5.54 -7.08
CA TYR A 61 2.92 4.73 -6.38
C TYR A 61 1.48 5.02 -6.84
N GLU A 62 1.12 6.29 -7.01
CA GLU A 62 -0.20 6.70 -7.50
C GLU A 62 -0.45 6.21 -8.93
N LEU A 63 0.55 6.36 -9.81
CA LEU A 63 0.45 5.87 -11.19
C LEU A 63 0.29 4.34 -11.23
N ARG A 64 1.01 3.62 -10.36
CA ARG A 64 0.89 2.15 -10.26
C ARG A 64 -0.52 1.72 -9.86
N ILE A 65 -1.17 2.43 -8.94
CA ILE A 65 -2.57 2.18 -8.57
C ILE A 65 -3.49 2.38 -9.79
N VAL A 66 -3.32 3.50 -10.49
CA VAL A 66 -4.15 3.82 -11.67
C VAL A 66 -3.98 2.76 -12.76
N LEU A 67 -2.74 2.36 -13.07
CA LEU A 67 -2.45 1.29 -14.03
C LEU A 67 -3.13 -0.03 -13.61
N HIS A 68 -3.03 -0.40 -12.33
CA HIS A 68 -3.63 -1.63 -11.83
C HIS A 68 -5.16 -1.64 -12.01
N ASN A 69 -5.83 -0.51 -11.73
CA ASN A 69 -7.27 -0.37 -11.97
C ASN A 69 -7.62 -0.55 -13.45
N TYR A 70 -6.85 0.03 -14.36
CA TYR A 70 -7.08 -0.15 -15.79
C TYR A 70 -6.87 -1.59 -16.25
N VAL A 71 -5.85 -2.28 -15.73
CA VAL A 71 -5.64 -3.70 -16.03
C VAL A 71 -6.82 -4.54 -15.53
N PHE A 72 -7.34 -4.25 -14.35
CA PHE A 72 -8.53 -4.91 -13.82
C PHE A 72 -9.77 -4.67 -14.70
N GLU A 73 -10.01 -3.43 -15.12
CA GLU A 73 -11.11 -3.10 -16.04
C GLU A 73 -10.97 -3.83 -17.38
N LEU A 74 -9.77 -3.91 -17.95
CA LEU A 74 -9.51 -4.68 -19.18
C LEU A 74 -9.77 -6.18 -18.99
N GLN A 75 -9.38 -6.76 -17.85
CA GLN A 75 -9.68 -8.16 -17.54
C GLN A 75 -11.20 -8.40 -17.42
N SER A 76 -11.92 -7.47 -16.77
CA SER A 76 -13.38 -7.53 -16.66
C SER A 76 -14.04 -7.46 -18.05
N LEU A 77 -13.59 -6.53 -18.89
CA LEU A 77 -14.11 -6.37 -20.25
C LEU A 77 -13.80 -7.59 -21.13
N LYS A 78 -12.60 -8.16 -21.02
CA LYS A 78 -12.23 -9.40 -21.67
C LYS A 78 -13.19 -10.54 -21.27
N HIS A 79 -13.47 -10.69 -19.97
CA HIS A 79 -14.38 -11.74 -19.50
C HIS A 79 -15.80 -11.54 -20.06
N GLN A 80 -16.31 -10.31 -20.07
CA GLN A 80 -17.61 -10.00 -20.69
C GLN A 80 -17.62 -10.26 -22.20
N TYR A 81 -16.50 -10.03 -22.88
CA TYR A 81 -16.38 -10.36 -24.29
C TYR A 81 -16.43 -11.87 -24.54
N GLU A 82 -15.72 -12.66 -23.72
CA GLU A 82 -15.68 -14.12 -23.85
C GLU A 82 -17.03 -14.78 -23.54
N THR A 83 -17.87 -14.20 -22.67
CA THR A 83 -19.23 -14.70 -22.45
C THR A 83 -20.13 -14.47 -23.67
N LEU A 84 -19.92 -13.39 -24.42
CA LEU A 84 -20.66 -13.11 -25.67
C LEU A 84 -20.11 -13.89 -26.86
N ARG A 85 -18.80 -14.17 -26.89
CA ARG A 85 -18.14 -14.89 -27.99
C ARG A 85 -17.11 -15.90 -27.45
N PRO A 86 -17.55 -17.10 -27.03
CA PRO A 86 -16.69 -18.08 -26.36
C PRO A 86 -15.48 -18.57 -27.16
N THR A 87 -15.53 -18.43 -28.49
CA THR A 87 -14.47 -18.88 -29.40
C THR A 87 -13.41 -17.82 -29.68
N GLN A 88 -13.56 -16.60 -29.16
CA GLN A 88 -12.63 -15.51 -29.39
C GLN A 88 -12.20 -14.87 -28.06
N SER A 89 -10.89 -14.76 -27.84
CA SER A 89 -10.31 -14.15 -26.63
C SER A 89 -9.49 -12.91 -27.01
N LEU A 90 -9.57 -11.88 -26.18
CA LEU A 90 -8.73 -10.68 -26.31
C LEU A 90 -7.45 -10.88 -25.48
N ALA A 91 -6.30 -10.64 -26.10
CA ALA A 91 -5.01 -10.71 -25.43
C ALA A 91 -4.69 -9.38 -24.75
N ILE A 92 -4.54 -9.40 -23.43
CA ILE A 92 -4.06 -8.24 -22.66
C ILE A 92 -2.53 -8.34 -22.60
N PRO A 93 -1.77 -7.31 -23.05
CA PRO A 93 -0.32 -7.35 -23.03
C PRO A 93 0.24 -7.59 -21.62
N ALA A 94 1.11 -8.59 -21.48
CA ALA A 94 1.72 -8.95 -20.19
C ALA A 94 2.52 -7.79 -19.56
N VAL A 95 3.04 -6.88 -20.39
CA VAL A 95 3.79 -5.69 -19.96
C VAL A 95 2.96 -4.75 -19.07
N LEU A 96 1.63 -4.75 -19.20
CA LEU A 96 0.74 -3.93 -18.39
C LEU A 96 0.58 -4.51 -16.98
N ASN A 97 0.83 -5.80 -16.83
CA ASN A 97 0.80 -6.50 -15.55
C ASN A 97 2.14 -6.34 -14.83
N ALA A 98 2.63 -5.10 -14.75
CA ALA A 98 3.89 -4.71 -14.11
C ALA A 98 3.83 -4.96 -12.59
N THR A 99 3.90 -6.24 -12.21
CA THR A 99 3.95 -6.71 -10.83
C THR A 99 5.30 -7.30 -10.46
N SER A 100 6.29 -7.35 -11.36
CA SER A 100 7.63 -7.83 -11.02
C SER A 100 8.69 -7.27 -11.96
N SER A 101 9.40 -6.24 -11.51
CA SER A 101 10.76 -5.97 -11.99
C SER A 101 11.54 -5.26 -10.89
N ASN A 102 12.09 -6.06 -9.97
CA ASN A 102 13.50 -5.95 -9.55
C ASN A 102 13.89 -7.16 -8.68
N ASN A 103 14.04 -8.33 -9.31
CA ASN A 103 14.83 -9.42 -8.72
C ASN A 103 16.18 -9.45 -9.45
N GLY A 104 17.07 -8.55 -9.03
CA GLY A 104 18.50 -8.63 -9.26
C GLY A 104 19.18 -8.85 -7.92
N GLY A 105 19.19 -10.09 -7.44
CA GLY A 105 19.77 -10.46 -6.15
C GLY A 105 19.88 -11.98 -6.04
N SER A 106 21.06 -12.48 -6.38
CA SER A 106 21.49 -13.87 -6.22
C SER A 106 21.44 -14.32 -4.77
N GLY A 107 20.94 -15.54 -4.53
CA GLY A 107 21.39 -16.39 -3.44
C GLY A 107 20.51 -16.46 -2.19
N GLU A 108 20.01 -17.67 -1.97
CA GLU A 108 19.76 -18.32 -0.67
C GLU A 108 18.42 -18.13 0.05
N GLU A 109 18.06 -19.25 0.68
CA GLU A 109 16.75 -19.75 1.06
C GLU A 109 16.29 -19.23 2.44
N SER A 110 15.06 -18.71 2.53
CA SER A 110 14.33 -18.69 3.81
C SER A 110 12.81 -18.54 3.62
N PRO A 111 11.96 -19.28 4.36
CA PRO A 111 10.52 -19.28 4.19
C PRO A 111 9.91 -18.14 5.01
N SER A 112 9.91 -16.95 4.44
CA SER A 112 9.07 -15.85 4.93
C SER A 112 8.52 -15.16 3.69
N LYS A 113 7.40 -15.67 3.17
CA LYS A 113 6.64 -15.01 2.11
C LYS A 113 6.13 -13.67 2.66
N THR A 114 6.97 -12.65 2.57
CA THR A 114 6.56 -11.25 2.64
C THR A 114 5.51 -11.11 1.55
N ARG A 115 4.25 -10.98 1.96
CA ARG A 115 3.13 -10.83 1.03
C ARG A 115 3.49 -9.73 0.05
N ALA A 116 3.54 -10.10 -1.24
CA ALA A 116 3.85 -9.14 -2.29
C ALA A 116 2.85 -7.98 -2.17
N PHE A 117 3.29 -6.76 -2.45
CA PHE A 117 2.46 -5.55 -2.37
C PHE A 117 1.06 -5.71 -3.04
N SER A 118 0.98 -6.58 -4.05
CA SER A 118 -0.25 -7.08 -4.68
C SER A 118 -1.32 -7.56 -3.68
N ASP A 119 -0.94 -8.32 -2.64
CA ASP A 119 -1.86 -8.88 -1.64
C ASP A 119 -2.47 -7.79 -0.73
N MET A 120 -1.81 -6.63 -0.60
CA MET A 120 -2.34 -5.52 0.19
C MET A 120 -3.29 -4.62 -0.61
N LEU A 121 -3.18 -4.62 -1.94
CA LEU A 121 -4.07 -3.89 -2.86
C LEU A 121 -5.36 -4.65 -3.20
N ASP A 122 -5.32 -5.99 -3.30
CA ASP A 122 -6.50 -6.82 -3.55
C ASP A 122 -7.62 -6.61 -2.50
N ASN A 123 -7.23 -6.20 -1.29
CA ASN A 123 -8.16 -5.89 -0.21
C ASN A 123 -8.99 -4.60 -0.41
N VAL A 124 -8.77 -3.82 -1.48
CA VAL A 124 -9.59 -2.65 -1.83
C VAL A 124 -10.53 -2.94 -3.01
N ALA A 125 -10.15 -3.80 -3.96
CA ALA A 125 -11.00 -4.19 -5.08
C ALA A 125 -11.98 -5.32 -4.74
N SER A 126 -11.61 -6.19 -3.79
CA SER A 126 -12.40 -7.35 -3.37
C SER A 126 -13.25 -7.09 -2.12
N THR A 127 -13.98 -5.96 -2.05
CA THR A 127 -15.09 -5.83 -1.09
C THR A 127 -16.44 -5.96 -1.80
N PRO A 128 -16.96 -7.18 -2.00
CA PRO A 128 -18.39 -7.36 -1.86
C PRO A 128 -18.74 -6.96 -0.43
N SER A 129 -19.70 -6.07 -0.30
CA SER A 129 -20.29 -5.69 0.99
C SER A 129 -20.58 -6.92 1.87
N THR A 130 -20.14 -6.85 3.14
CA THR A 130 -20.61 -7.52 4.39
C THR A 130 -19.61 -8.52 5.04
N PRO A 131 -19.61 -8.76 6.39
CA PRO A 131 -20.42 -8.21 7.49
C PRO A 131 -19.58 -7.87 8.77
N ASN A 132 -18.93 -6.70 8.87
CA ASN A 132 -18.31 -6.28 10.15
C ASN A 132 -19.30 -5.63 11.15
N ARG A 133 -20.61 -5.72 10.88
CA ARG A 133 -21.69 -5.28 11.79
C ARG A 133 -21.97 -6.27 12.94
N LYS A 134 -21.13 -7.28 13.19
CA LYS A 134 -21.31 -8.19 14.34
C LYS A 134 -20.65 -7.69 15.63
N ARG A 135 -19.63 -6.82 15.56
CA ARG A 135 -18.96 -6.31 16.78
C ARG A 135 -19.74 -5.22 17.53
N LYS A 136 -20.64 -4.50 16.86
CA LYS A 136 -21.41 -3.41 17.50
C LYS A 136 -22.61 -3.91 18.32
N ALA A 137 -23.24 -5.02 17.91
CA ALA A 137 -24.39 -5.60 18.62
C ALA A 137 -24.01 -6.29 19.95
N ALA A 138 -22.84 -6.94 20.00
CA ALA A 138 -22.33 -7.56 21.23
C ALA A 138 -21.98 -6.52 22.32
N LEU A 139 -21.55 -5.32 21.91
CA LEU A 139 -21.24 -4.24 22.85
C LEU A 139 -22.52 -3.65 23.49
N GLU A 140 -23.61 -3.53 22.73
CA GLU A 140 -24.90 -3.05 23.28
C GLU A 140 -25.51 -4.01 24.30
N GLN A 141 -25.45 -5.32 24.04
CA GLN A 141 -25.92 -6.35 24.99
C GLN A 141 -25.21 -6.22 26.35
N SER A 142 -23.89 -5.98 26.35
CA SER A 142 -23.11 -5.84 27.58
C SER A 142 -23.52 -4.64 28.45
N ASN A 143 -24.03 -3.56 27.84
CA ASN A 143 -24.46 -2.37 28.55
C ASN A 143 -25.88 -2.49 29.12
N ILE A 144 -26.75 -3.24 28.46
CA ILE A 144 -28.13 -3.49 28.91
C ILE A 144 -28.14 -4.37 30.16
N LEU A 145 -27.34 -5.45 30.20
CA LEU A 145 -27.24 -6.31 31.39
C LEU A 145 -26.72 -5.55 32.63
N LYS A 146 -25.78 -4.63 32.45
CA LYS A 146 -25.29 -3.76 33.54
C LYS A 146 -26.37 -2.81 34.06
N LYS A 147 -27.21 -2.27 33.17
CA LYS A 147 -28.34 -1.41 33.54
C LYS A 147 -29.44 -2.15 34.31
N ILE A 148 -29.69 -3.42 33.98
CA ILE A 148 -30.69 -4.24 34.69
C ILE A 148 -30.18 -4.65 36.07
N LYS A 149 -28.89 -5.00 36.20
CA LYS A 149 -28.29 -5.36 37.51
C LYS A 149 -28.19 -4.18 38.49
N ALA A 150 -28.15 -2.94 38.00
CA ALA A 150 -28.10 -1.75 38.84
C ALA A 150 -29.48 -1.26 39.32
N ARG A 151 -30.57 -1.95 38.94
CA ARG A 151 -31.96 -1.55 39.25
C ARG A 151 -32.72 -2.58 40.10
N THR A 152 -32.02 -3.58 40.63
CA THR A 152 -32.49 -4.54 41.64
C THR A 152 -31.63 -4.37 42.89
#